data_AF-A0A538TQG5-F1
#
_entry.id   AF-A0A538TQG5-F1
#
_cell.length_a   1.000
_cell.length_b   1.000
_cell.length_c   1.000
_cell.angle_alpha   90.00
_cell.angle_beta   90.00
_cell.angle_gamma   90.00
#
_symmetry.space_group_name_H-M   'P 1'
#
loop_
_entity.id
_entity.type
_entity.pdbx_description
1 polymer ?
#
loop_
_entity_poly.entity_id
_entity_poly.type
_entity_poly.pdbx_seq_one_letter_code
_entity_poly.pdbx_strand_id
1 'polypeptide(L)' 'MLNLAQVSFMGSSGIGALLVLVEQFQEQAGTVRLVALSPAVHSVVTLLNLDRFLTIDPTEGEALAELEA' A
#
# COMPACT_ATOMS: atom_id res chain seq x y z
N MET A 1 -5.06 3.26 -5.70
CA MET A 1 -4.08 4.02 -4.89
C MET A 1 -4.67 4.30 -3.51
N LEU A 2 -3.91 4.14 -2.43
CA LEU A 2 -4.31 4.44 -1.06
C LEU A 2 -3.30 5.36 -0.39
N ASN A 3 -3.72 6.56 0.01
CA ASN A 3 -2.89 7.54 0.70
C ASN A 3 -2.87 7.33 2.20
N LEU A 4 -1.68 7.14 2.75
CA LEU A 4 -1.42 6.84 4.16
C LEU A 4 -0.72 8.00 4.90
N ALA A 5 -0.72 9.22 4.36
CA ALA A 5 -0.05 10.38 4.94
C ALA A 5 -0.50 10.71 6.37
N GLN A 6 -1.75 10.39 6.71
CA GLN A 6 -2.33 10.59 8.05
C GLN A 6 -2.26 9.33 8.93
N VAL A 7 -1.63 8.25 8.47
CA VAL A 7 -1.50 6.99 9.20
C VAL A 7 -0.11 6.88 9.82
N SER A 8 -0.07 7.06 11.14
CA SER A 8 1.17 6.98 11.93
C SER A 8 1.47 5.58 12.44
N PHE A 9 0.49 4.67 12.46
CA PHE A 9 0.62 3.30 12.95
C PHE A 9 -0.37 2.36 12.28
N MET A 10 0.05 1.11 12.05
CA MET A 10 -0.81 0.03 11.56
C MET A 10 -0.61 -1.23 12.42
N GLY A 11 -1.69 -1.64 13.11
CA GLY A 11 -1.72 -2.87 13.90
C GLY A 11 -2.15 -4.08 13.07
N SER A 12 -2.28 -5.24 13.73
CA SER A 12 -2.66 -6.50 13.10
C SER A 12 -3.99 -6.44 12.33
N SER A 13 -4.99 -5.74 12.86
CA SER A 13 -6.28 -5.54 12.18
C SER A 13 -6.16 -4.69 10.92
N GLY A 14 -5.33 -3.64 10.94
CA GLY A 14 -5.07 -2.80 9.78
C GLY A 14 -4.34 -3.57 8.67
N ILE A 15 -3.37 -4.40 9.05
CA ILE A 15 -2.67 -5.29 8.11
C ILE A 15 -3.63 -6.33 7.52
N GLY A 16 -4.47 -6.96 8.34
CA GLY A 16 -5.46 -7.92 7.85
C GLY A 16 -6.45 -7.29 6.85
N ALA A 17 -6.94 -6.09 7.13
CA ALA A 17 -7.80 -5.35 6.21
C ALA A 17 -7.08 -5.00 4.90
N LEU A 18 -5.80 -4.62 4.96
CA LEU A 18 -4.99 -4.33 3.78
C LEU A 18 -4.80 -5.58 2.91
N LEU A 19 -4.54 -6.73 3.52
CA LEU A 19 -4.40 -8.00 2.79
C LEU A 19 -5.67 -8.37 2.04
N VAL A 20 -6.84 -8.29 2.70
CA VAL A 20 -8.13 -8.55 2.06
C VAL A 20 -8.36 -7.60 0.88
N LEU A 21 -8.02 -6.32 1.03
CA LEU A 21 -8.12 -5.35 -0.06
C LEU A 21 -7.19 -5.70 -1.22
N VAL A 22 -5.95 -6.12 -0.95
CA VAL A 22 -5.00 -6.55 -1.99
C VAL A 22 -5.52 -7.77 -2.74
N GLU A 23 -6.03 -8.79 -2.03
CA GLU A 23 -6.61 -9.99 -2.63
C GLU A 23 -7.77 -9.64 -3.57
N GLN A 24 -8.72 -8.79 -3.14
CA GLN A 24 -9.86 -8.38 -3.94
C GLN A 24 -9.48 -7.67 -5.25
N PHE A 25 -8.40 -6.87 -5.23
CA PHE A 25 -7.90 -6.21 -6.44
C PHE A 25 -7.15 -7.19 -7.35
N GLN A 26 -6.37 -8.11 -6.79
CA GLN A 26 -5.66 -9.13 -7.59
C GLN A 26 -6.64 -10.06 -8.34
N GLU A 27 -7.76 -10.43 -7.70
CA GLU A 27 -8.83 -11.20 -8.36
C GLU A 27 -9.42 -10.49 -9.60
N GLN A 28 -9.34 -9.16 -9.62
CA GLN A 28 -9.81 -8.31 -10.72
C GLN A 28 -8.68 -7.89 -11.66
N ALA A 29 -7.51 -8.54 -11.57
CA ALA A 29 -6.29 -8.18 -12.29
C ALA A 29 -5.82 -6.72 -12.05
N GLY A 30 -6.25 -6.11 -10.95
CA GLY A 30 -5.83 -4.80 -10.50
C GLY A 30 -4.63 -4.87 -9.57
N THR A 31 -4.04 -3.71 -9.27
CA THR A 31 -2.91 -3.59 -8.36
C THR A 31 -3.20 -2.53 -7.31
N VAL A 32 -2.75 -2.78 -6.08
CA VAL A 32 -2.86 -1.81 -4.98
C VAL A 32 -1.54 -1.06 -4.88
N ARG A 33 -1.63 0.27 -4.84
CA ARG A 33 -0.49 1.18 -4.71
C ARG A 33 -0.67 2.00 -3.45
N LEU A 34 0.31 1.99 -2.55
CA LEU A 34 0.32 2.73 -1.30
C LEU A 34 1.20 3.96 -1.43
N VAL A 35 0.73 5.12 -0.97
CA VAL A 35 1.48 6.39 -1.03
C VAL A 35 1.62 7.02 0.33
N ALA A 36 2.72 7.77 0.51
CA ALA A 36 2.97 8.59 1.69
C ALA A 36 2.96 7.80 3.02
N LEU A 37 3.60 6.63 3.04
CA LEU A 37 3.75 5.85 4.27
C LEU A 37 4.64 6.59 5.27
N SER A 38 4.23 6.61 6.54
CA SER A 38 5.15 6.97 7.62
C SER A 38 6.27 5.91 7.76
N PRO A 39 7.45 6.26 8.29
CA PRO A 39 8.55 5.30 8.46
C PRO A 39 8.16 4.05 9.26
N ALA A 40 7.29 4.20 10.27
CA ALA A 40 6.79 3.08 11.06
C ALA A 40 5.92 2.13 10.23
N VAL A 41 5.00 2.67 9.43
CA VAL A 41 4.13 1.86 8.54
C VAL A 41 4.97 1.20 7.45
N HIS A 42 5.93 1.92 6.85
CA HIS A 42 6.84 1.36 5.87
C HIS A 42 7.60 0.16 6.42
N SER A 43 8.19 0.28 7.62
CA SER A 43 8.88 -0.84 8.28
C SER A 43 7.98 -2.05 8.49
N VAL A 44 6.72 -1.87 8.90
CA VAL A 44 5.78 -2.99 9.07
C VAL A 44 5.47 -3.65 7.72
N VAL A 45 5.20 -2.87 6.68
CA VAL A 45 4.90 -3.37 5.33
C VAL A 45 6.08 -4.18 4.77
N THR A 46 7.32 -3.67 4.90
CA THR A 46 8.54 -4.36 4.47
C THR A 46 8.81 -5.61 5.30
N LEU A 47 8.68 -5.57 6.62
CA LEU A 47 8.91 -6.73 7.50
C LEU A 47 7.98 -7.90 7.17
N LEU A 48 6.76 -7.59 6.74
CA LEU A 48 5.76 -8.57 6.34
C LEU A 48 5.86 -8.97 4.86
N ASN A 49 6.84 -8.43 4.12
CA ASN A 49 7.05 -8.64 2.68
C ASN A 49 5.78 -8.34 1.84
N LEU A 50 4.99 -7.34 2.26
CA LEU A 50 3.77 -6.98 1.55
C LEU A 50 4.08 -6.30 0.21
N ASP A 51 5.23 -5.65 0.09
CA ASP A 51 5.79 -5.05 -1.14
C ASP A 51 5.91 -6.02 -2.33
N ARG A 52 5.75 -7.32 -2.09
CA ARG A 52 5.63 -8.34 -3.15
C ARG A 52 4.26 -8.35 -3.84
N PHE A 53 3.23 -7.81 -3.19
CA PHE A 53 1.83 -7.89 -3.60
C PHE A 53 1.20 -6.52 -3.86
N LEU A 54 1.87 -5.46 -3.41
CA LEU A 54 1.48 -4.06 -3.60
C LEU A 54 2.67 -3.22 -4.03
N THR A 55 2.42 -2.10 -4.68
CA THR A 55 3.44 -1.11 -5.00
C THR A 55 3.48 -0.05 -3.91
N ILE A 56 4.66 0.43 -3.56
CA ILE A 56 4.85 1.54 -2.64
C ILE A 56 5.45 2.70 -3.43
N ASP A 57 4.75 3.81 -3.47
CA ASP A 57 5.21 5.03 -4.12
C ASP A 57 5.46 6.12 -3.06
N PRO A 58 6.52 6.94 -3.21
CA PRO A 58 6.80 8.03 -2.27
C PRO A 58 5.69 9.07 -2.20
N THR A 59 5.08 9.41 -3.34
CA THR A 59 4.10 10.48 -3.46
C THR A 59 2.89 10.08 -4.32
N GLU A 60 1.76 10.77 -4.13
CA GLU A 60 0.59 10.63 -5.02
C GLU A 60 0.91 10.98 -6.47
N GLY A 61 1.77 11.97 -6.70
CA GLY A 61 2.15 12.41 -8.04
C GLY A 61 2.90 11.34 -8.82
N GLU A 62 3.89 10.71 -8.18
CA GLU A 62 4.59 9.54 -8.76
C GLU A 62 3.62 8.39 -8.99
N ALA A 63 2.70 8.18 -8.05
CA ALA A 63 1.78 7.08 -8.19
C ALA A 63 0.81 7.25 -9.36
N LEU A 64 0.32 8.47 -9.57
CA LEU A 64 -0.57 8.80 -10.67
C LEU A 64 0.14 8.72 -12.03
N ALA A 65 1.37 9.22 -12.12
CA ALA A 65 2.16 9.17 -13.34
C ALA A 65 2.34 7.74 -13.88
N GLU A 66 2.53 6.77 -12.98
CA GLU A 66 2.65 5.35 -13.33
C GLU A 66 1.32 4.68 -13.72
N LEU A 67 0.18 5.21 -13.26
CA LEU A 67 -1.15 4.70 -13.64
C LEU A 67 -1.63 5.25 -14.98
N GLU A 68 -1.11 6.40 -15.40
CA GLU A 68 -1.43 7.06 -16.67
C GLU A 68 -0.50 6.65 -17.83
N ALA A 69 0.54 5.87 -17.55
CA ALA A 69 1.53 5.37 -18.51
C ALA A 69 1.06 4.06 -19.20
#